data_AF-A0A1Z2XR22-F1
#
_entry.id   AF-A0A1Z2XR22-F1
#
_cell.length_a   1.000
_cell.length_b   1.000
_cell.length_c   1.000
_cell.angle_alpha   90.00
_cell.angle_beta   90.00
_cell.angle_gamma   90.00
#
_symmetry.space_group_name_H-M   'P 1'
#
loop_
_entity.id
_entity.type
_entity.pdbx_description
1 polymer ?
#
loop_
_entity_poly.entity_id
_entity_poly.type
_entity_poly.pdbx_seq_one_letter_code
_entity_poly.pdbx_strand_id
1 'polypeptide(L)'
;MRKDSILFLTGSCAYPTLEMAWRGHTHYSMALAGGVCLCLIDHVCCGMLESHSLFTRCLAGSGLITGVELAAGIIVNQVMGLGVWDYSDMPMNIMGQVCLPYSLLWFGLTLPAMALCGLLRERRV
;
A
#
# COMPACT_ATOMS: atom_id res chain seq x y z
N MET A 1 -7.07 -4.46 -18.24
CA MET A 1 -7.65 -5.75 -17.80
C MET A 1 -6.59 -6.78 -17.42
N ARG A 2 -5.87 -7.45 -18.33
CA ARG A 2 -4.92 -8.53 -17.93
C ARG A 2 -3.70 -8.06 -17.11
N LYS A 3 -3.40 -6.76 -17.07
CA LYS A 3 -2.23 -6.20 -16.38
C LYS A 3 -2.58 -5.82 -14.93
N ASP A 4 -3.67 -5.08 -14.79
CA ASP A 4 -4.25 -4.66 -13.50
C ASP A 4 -4.57 -5.86 -12.62
N SER A 5 -5.11 -6.94 -13.18
CA SER A 5 -5.38 -8.17 -12.42
C SER A 5 -4.10 -8.85 -11.90
N ILE A 6 -2.99 -8.80 -12.64
CA ILE A 6 -1.72 -9.39 -12.18
C ILE A 6 -1.10 -8.51 -11.10
N LEU A 7 -1.14 -7.19 -11.28
CA LEU A 7 -0.69 -6.23 -10.25
C LEU A 7 -1.49 -6.38 -8.98
N PHE A 8 -2.83 -6.46 -9.09
CA PHE A 8 -3.71 -6.70 -7.96
C PHE A 8 -3.34 -8.00 -7.24
N LEU A 9 -3.25 -9.12 -7.96
CA LEU A 9 -2.87 -10.41 -7.36
C LEU A 9 -1.47 -10.38 -6.72
N THR A 10 -0.52 -9.70 -7.36
CA THR A 10 0.84 -9.55 -6.83
C THR A 10 0.83 -8.74 -5.55
N GLY A 11 0.12 -7.61 -5.51
CA GLY A 11 -0.03 -6.78 -4.32
C GLY A 11 -0.78 -7.50 -3.21
N SER A 12 -1.83 -8.25 -3.56
CA SER A 12 -2.62 -9.05 -2.63
C SER A 12 -1.86 -10.22 -2.01
N CYS A 13 -0.83 -10.73 -2.68
CA CYS A 13 0.07 -11.73 -2.08
C CYS A 13 1.23 -11.06 -1.32
N ALA A 14 1.86 -10.04 -1.91
CA ALA A 14 3.05 -9.41 -1.36
C ALA A 14 2.79 -8.72 -0.02
N TYR A 15 1.68 -7.98 0.10
CA TYR A 15 1.39 -7.22 1.31
C TYR A 15 1.13 -8.13 2.52
N PRO A 16 0.25 -9.15 2.47
CA PRO A 16 0.09 -10.10 3.58
C PRO A 16 1.36 -10.89 3.91
N THR A 17 2.21 -11.19 2.92
CA THR A 17 3.49 -11.88 3.22
C THR A 17 4.46 -10.99 3.98
N LEU A 18 4.56 -9.70 3.62
CA LEU A 18 5.34 -8.72 4.36
C LEU A 18 4.77 -8.50 5.77
N GLU A 19 3.45 -8.40 5.88
CA GLU A 19 2.76 -8.21 7.15
C GLU A 19 2.91 -9.44 8.07
N MET A 20 2.79 -10.66 7.54
CA MET A 20 3.07 -11.88 8.30
C MET A 20 4.54 -11.95 8.75
N ALA A 21 5.48 -11.54 7.90
CA ALA A 21 6.89 -11.52 8.26
C ALA A 21 7.20 -10.50 9.39
N TRP A 22 6.45 -9.40 9.47
CA TRP A 22 6.68 -8.33 10.45
C TRP A 22 5.86 -8.49 11.75
N ARG A 23 4.56 -8.77 11.64
CA ARG A 23 3.60 -8.81 12.75
C ARG A 23 3.14 -10.23 13.12
N GLY A 24 3.39 -11.24 12.29
CA GLY A 24 2.98 -12.63 12.54
C GLY A 24 1.50 -12.94 12.33
N HIS A 25 0.65 -11.94 12.10
CA HIS A 25 -0.78 -12.09 11.81
C HIS A 25 -1.21 -11.13 10.69
N THR A 26 -2.10 -11.59 9.82
CA THR A 26 -2.68 -10.80 8.72
C THR A 26 -4.18 -11.07 8.63
N HIS A 27 -4.93 -10.12 8.06
CA HIS A 27 -6.36 -10.26 7.82
C HIS A 27 -6.66 -10.24 6.33
N TYR A 28 -7.72 -10.92 5.89
CA TYR A 28 -8.09 -10.97 4.46
C TYR A 28 -8.33 -9.58 3.85
N SER A 29 -8.75 -8.60 4.65
CA SER A 29 -8.90 -7.20 4.23
C SER A 29 -7.55 -6.56 3.82
N MET A 30 -6.43 -7.00 4.40
CA MET A 30 -5.09 -6.50 4.09
C MET A 30 -4.58 -7.02 2.74
N ALA A 31 -4.98 -8.22 2.34
CA ALA A 31 -4.74 -8.71 0.98
C ALA A 31 -5.46 -7.83 -0.07
N LEU A 32 -6.70 -7.44 0.23
CA LEU A 32 -7.46 -6.51 -0.61
C LEU A 32 -6.81 -5.13 -0.66
N ALA A 33 -6.41 -4.58 0.49
CA ALA A 33 -5.72 -3.30 0.58
C ALA A 33 -4.40 -3.29 -0.21
N GLY A 34 -3.57 -4.33 -0.06
CA GLY A 34 -2.31 -4.47 -0.80
C GLY A 34 -2.47 -4.53 -2.32
N GLY A 35 -3.49 -5.24 -2.80
CA GLY A 35 -3.83 -5.28 -4.23
C GLY A 35 -4.26 -3.93 -4.77
N VAL A 36 -5.12 -3.21 -4.03
CA VAL A 36 -5.56 -1.85 -4.38
C VAL A 36 -4.38 -0.88 -4.38
N CYS A 37 -3.53 -0.91 -3.34
CA CYS A 37 -2.33 -0.07 -3.23
C CYS A 37 -1.41 -0.25 -4.44
N LEU A 38 -1.09 -1.49 -4.83
CA LEU A 38 -0.18 -1.72 -5.95
C LEU A 38 -0.77 -1.24 -7.29
N CYS A 39 -2.08 -1.41 -7.51
CA CYS A 39 -2.75 -0.89 -8.70
C CYS A 39 -2.74 0.65 -8.74
N LEU A 40 -2.99 1.30 -7.60
CA LEU A 40 -2.96 2.76 -7.49
C LEU A 40 -1.54 3.31 -7.71
N ILE A 41 -0.52 2.63 -7.19
CA ILE A 41 0.89 2.99 -7.41
C ILE A 41 1.25 2.86 -8.90
N ASP A 42 0.87 1.77 -9.58
CA ASP A 42 1.14 1.65 -11.01
C ASP A 42 0.43 2.75 -11.81
N HIS A 43 -0.86 2.98 -11.57
CA HIS A 43 -1.64 3.96 -12.30
C HIS A 43 -1.16 5.41 -12.07
N VAL A 44 -0.93 5.79 -10.82
CA VAL A 44 -0.56 7.16 -10.45
C VAL A 44 0.94 7.39 -10.59
N CYS A 45 1.78 6.51 -10.04
CA CYS A 45 3.22 6.72 -10.02
C CYS A 45 3.89 6.32 -11.34
N CYS A 46 3.47 5.23 -11.99
CA CYS A 46 4.07 4.76 -13.24
C CYS A 46 3.32 5.23 -14.50
N GLY A 47 2.10 5.74 -14.37
CA GLY A 47 1.33 6.36 -15.46
C GLY A 47 1.34 7.88 -15.38
N MET A 48 0.54 8.44 -14.46
CA MET A 48 0.28 9.89 -14.39
C MET A 48 1.53 10.73 -14.05
N LEU A 49 2.37 10.24 -13.14
CA LEU A 49 3.58 10.93 -12.68
C LEU A 49 4.86 10.40 -13.34
N GLU A 50 4.76 9.70 -14.48
CA GLU A 50 5.93 9.16 -15.18
C GLU A 50 6.94 10.26 -15.55
N SER A 51 6.46 11.46 -15.88
CA SER A 51 7.28 12.64 -16.22
C SER A 51 7.82 13.41 -15.01
N HIS A 52 7.44 13.04 -13.79
CA HIS A 52 7.81 13.76 -12.57
C HIS A 52 9.00 13.10 -11.86
N SER A 53 9.64 13.86 -10.96
CA SER A 53 10.76 13.38 -10.17
C SER A 53 10.38 12.15 -9.32
N LEU A 54 11.36 11.26 -9.08
CA LEU A 54 11.18 10.08 -8.22
C LEU A 54 10.67 10.46 -6.82
N PHE A 55 11.09 11.60 -6.30
CA PHE A 55 10.63 12.10 -5.00
C PHE A 55 9.12 12.36 -4.99
N THR A 56 8.58 13.02 -6.01
CA THR A 56 7.14 13.27 -6.13
C THR A 56 6.35 11.97 -6.25
N ARG A 57 6.90 10.98 -6.97
CA ARG A 57 6.28 9.65 -7.13
C ARG A 57 6.23 8.90 -5.80
N CYS A 58 7.33 8.86 -5.04
CA CYS A 58 7.37 8.25 -3.72
C CYS A 58 6.44 8.96 -2.74
N LEU A 59 6.35 10.30 -2.79
CA LEU A 59 5.45 11.08 -1.96
C LEU A 59 3.98 10.77 -2.27
N ALA A 60 3.63 10.73 -3.55
CA ALA A 60 2.30 10.36 -4.01
C ALA A 60 1.94 8.92 -3.62
N GLY A 61 2.85 7.97 -3.79
CA GLY A 61 2.63 6.58 -3.41
C GLY A 61 2.49 6.37 -1.90
N SER A 62 3.32 7.01 -1.08
CA SER A 62 3.16 7.03 0.37
C SER A 62 1.80 7.60 0.79
N GLY A 63 1.38 8.71 0.18
CA GLY A 63 0.06 9.31 0.41
C GLY A 63 -1.10 8.38 0.02
N LEU A 64 -0.99 7.69 -1.11
CA LEU A 64 -1.97 6.71 -1.56
C LEU A 64 -2.08 5.52 -0.60
N ILE A 65 -0.95 4.93 -0.21
CA ILE A 65 -0.95 3.81 0.75
C ILE A 65 -1.56 4.25 2.08
N THR A 66 -1.12 5.40 2.61
CA THR A 66 -1.65 5.95 3.87
C THR A 66 -3.16 6.22 3.77
N GLY A 67 -3.64 6.72 2.63
CA GLY A 67 -5.08 6.94 2.41
C GLY A 67 -5.88 5.64 2.38
N VAL A 68 -5.36 4.61 1.70
CA VAL A 68 -6.00 3.28 1.65
C VAL A 68 -5.98 2.61 3.02
N GLU A 69 -4.89 2.71 3.77
CA GLU A 69 -4.82 2.20 5.14
C GLU A 69 -5.80 2.91 6.07
N LEU A 70 -5.94 4.24 5.97
CA LEU A 70 -6.91 4.98 6.77
C LEU A 70 -8.34 4.52 6.45
N ALA A 71 -8.68 4.39 5.17
CA ALA A 71 -10.00 3.91 4.74
C ALA A 71 -10.24 2.47 5.20
N ALA A 72 -9.26 1.58 5.04
CA ALA A 72 -9.33 0.20 5.49
C ALA A 72 -9.47 0.12 7.01
N GLY A 73 -8.73 0.94 7.76
CA GLY A 73 -8.80 1.03 9.21
C GLY A 73 -10.17 1.52 9.69
N ILE A 74 -10.74 2.53 9.03
CA ILE A 74 -12.11 2.96 9.33
C ILE A 74 -13.10 1.81 9.08
N ILE A 75 -13.02 1.12 7.94
CA ILE A 75 -13.97 0.04 7.63
C ILE A 75 -13.79 -1.15 8.59
N VAL A 76 -12.57 -1.57 8.82
CA VAL A 76 -12.27 -2.82 9.54
C VAL A 76 -12.29 -2.60 11.06
N ASN A 77 -11.69 -1.52 11.55
CA ASN A 77 -11.60 -1.25 12.99
C ASN A 77 -12.77 -0.45 13.52
N GLN A 78 -13.25 0.59 12.80
CA GLN A 78 -14.37 1.42 13.30
C GLN A 78 -15.74 0.82 12.94
N VAL A 79 -15.95 0.44 11.68
CA VAL A 79 -17.27 -0.06 11.24
C VAL A 79 -17.49 -1.51 11.65
N MET A 80 -16.51 -2.38 11.44
CA MET A 80 -16.64 -3.81 11.81
C MET A 80 -16.19 -4.11 13.24
N GLY A 81 -15.52 -3.18 13.93
CA GLY A 81 -15.07 -3.38 15.31
C GLY A 81 -14.02 -4.49 15.48
N LEU A 82 -13.32 -4.88 14.40
CA LEU A 82 -12.45 -6.06 14.40
C LEU A 82 -11.11 -5.83 15.10
N GLY A 83 -10.70 -4.58 15.29
CA GLY A 83 -9.45 -4.24 15.99
C GLY A 83 -8.21 -4.93 15.42
N VAL A 84 -8.12 -5.05 14.08
CA VAL A 84 -7.07 -5.79 13.37
C VAL A 84 -5.68 -5.19 13.64
N TRP A 85 -5.61 -3.87 13.80
CA TRP A 85 -4.41 -3.17 14.27
C TRP A 85 -4.78 -1.95 15.09
N ASP A 86 -3.86 -1.53 15.94
CA ASP A 86 -3.96 -0.33 16.75
C ASP A 86 -2.62 0.40 16.74
N TYR A 87 -2.61 1.61 16.21
CA TYR A 87 -1.46 2.52 16.21
C TYR A 87 -1.64 3.68 17.21
N SER A 88 -2.60 3.60 18.14
CA SER A 88 -2.89 4.68 19.10
C SER A 88 -1.69 5.02 19.98
N ASP A 89 -0.83 4.05 20.27
CA ASP A 89 0.39 4.22 21.07
C ASP A 89 1.58 4.77 20.26
N MET A 90 1.44 4.95 18.95
CA MET A 90 2.52 5.45 18.09
C MET A 90 2.48 6.98 17.97
N PRO A 91 3.65 7.65 17.95
CA PRO A 91 3.71 9.10 17.80
C PRO A 91 3.19 9.53 16.42
N MET A 92 2.44 10.64 16.38
CA MET A 92 1.81 11.18 15.16
C MET A 92 0.89 10.17 14.46
N ASN A 93 0.11 9.41 15.24
CA ASN A 93 -0.97 8.60 14.70
C ASN A 93 -2.22 9.47 14.41
N ILE A 94 -3.00 9.04 13.41
CA ILE A 94 -4.31 9.59 13.08
C ILE A 94 -5.33 8.50 13.37
N MET A 95 -6.20 8.74 14.35
CA MET A 95 -7.29 7.85 14.78
C MET A 95 -6.83 6.42 15.18
N GLY A 96 -5.56 6.25 15.53
CA GLY A 96 -4.95 4.93 15.73
C GLY A 96 -4.94 4.03 14.48
N GLN A 97 -5.29 4.56 13.30
CA GLN A 97 -5.44 3.79 12.06
C GLN A 97 -4.22 3.91 11.14
N VAL A 98 -3.62 5.10 11.10
CA VAL A 98 -2.37 5.35 10.35
C VAL A 98 -1.42 6.14 11.23
N CYS A 99 -0.13 6.07 10.95
CA CYS A 99 0.85 6.89 11.66
C CYS A 99 2.01 7.29 10.77
N LEU A 100 2.59 8.45 11.08
CA LEU A 100 3.66 9.05 10.27
C LEU A 100 4.89 8.14 10.09
N PRO A 101 5.34 7.36 11.09
CA PRO A 101 6.46 6.43 10.91
C PRO A 101 6.19 5.38 9.83
N TYR A 102 4.96 4.85 9.76
CA TYR A 102 4.57 3.91 8.72
C TYR A 102 4.42 4.60 7.37
N SER A 103 3.87 5.83 7.30
CA SER A 103 3.87 6.61 6.06
C SER A 103 5.27 6.84 5.49
N LEU A 104 6.28 7.06 6.35
CA LEU A 104 7.69 7.13 5.94
C LEU A 104 8.23 5.78 5.45
N LEU A 105 7.84 4.68 6.10
CA LEU A 105 8.18 3.34 5.64
C LEU A 105 7.58 3.07 4.26
N TRP A 106 6.33 3.46 4.03
CA TRP A 106 5.65 3.38 2.73
C TRP A 106 6.36 4.22 1.67
N PHE A 107 6.86 5.41 2.01
CA PHE A 107 7.67 6.23 1.09
C PHE A 107 8.89 5.45 0.58
N GLY A 108 9.60 4.75 1.47
CA GLY A 108 10.69 3.86 1.10
C GLY A 108 10.24 2.65 0.31
N LEU A 109 9.12 2.03 0.69
CA LEU A 109 8.55 0.84 0.03
C LEU A 109 7.97 1.16 -1.36
N THR A 110 7.64 2.42 -1.63
CA THR A 110 7.12 2.84 -2.94
C THR A 110 8.16 2.63 -4.04
N LEU A 111 9.45 2.76 -3.73
CA LEU A 111 10.56 2.53 -4.68
C LEU A 111 10.60 1.08 -5.21
N PRO A 112 10.72 0.04 -4.37
CA PRO A 112 10.68 -1.34 -4.84
C PRO A 112 9.31 -1.71 -5.42
N ALA A 113 8.21 -1.13 -4.94
CA ALA A 113 6.89 -1.33 -5.54
C ALA A 113 6.83 -0.80 -6.98
N MET A 114 7.36 0.40 -7.24
CA MET A 114 7.47 0.96 -8.59
C MET A 114 8.42 0.15 -9.47
N ALA A 115 9.55 -0.31 -8.94
CA ALA A 115 10.48 -1.17 -9.66
C ALA A 115 9.81 -2.49 -10.07
N LEU A 116 9.04 -3.10 -9.16
CA LEU A 116 8.25 -4.30 -9.44
C LEU A 116 7.21 -4.05 -10.54
N CYS A 117 6.49 -2.92 -10.49
CA CYS A 117 5.55 -2.51 -11.53
C CYS A 117 6.26 -2.33 -12.89
N GLY A 118 7.44 -1.73 -12.90
CA GLY A 118 8.30 -1.59 -14.08
C GLY A 118 8.71 -2.94 -14.68
N LEU A 119 9.20 -3.87 -13.85
CA LEU A 119 9.57 -5.23 -14.28
C LEU A 119 8.37 -6.01 -14.86
N LEU A 120 7.20 -5.86 -14.25
CA LEU A 120 5.95 -6.44 -14.74
C LEU A 120 5.44 -5.77 -16.02
N ARG A 121 5.80 -4.51 -16.26
CA ARG A 121 5.52 -3.77 -17.51
C ARG A 121 6.42 -4.24 -18.65
N GLU A 122 7.71 -4.46 -18.36
CA GLU A 122 8.74 -4.78 -19.36
C GLU A 122 8.67 -6.24 -19.82
N ARG A 123 8.25 -7.19 -18.97
CA ARG A 123 8.01 -8.60 -19.35
C ARG A 123 6.85 -8.84 -20.33
N ARG A 124 6.20 -7.79 -20.84
CA ARG A 124 5.03 -7.91 -21.72
C ARG A 124 5.11 -7.04 -22.99
N VAL A 125 6.33 -6.65 -23.39
CA VAL A 125 6.65 -6.10 -24.73
C VAL A 125 7.28 -7.20 -25.55
#